data_AF-A0A5X0ZH22-F1
#
_entry.id   AF-A0A5X0ZH22-F1
#
_cell.length_a   1.000
_cell.length_b   1.000
_cell.length_c   1.000
_cell.angle_alpha   90.00
_cell.angle_beta   90.00
_cell.angle_gamma   90.00
#
_symmetry.space_group_name_H-M   'P 1'
#
loop_
_entity.id
_entity.type
_entity.pdbx_description
1 polymer ?
#
loop_
_entity_poly.entity_id
_entity_poly.type
_entity_poly.pdbx_seq_one_letter_code
_entity_poly.pdbx_strand_id
1 'polypeptide(L)'
;ADAAASNKNIRTVAKDGQIDILLADNLDVTSVKTGGTLLNNDGLHITGGPSVTTGGINAGNQVISNVGDAISDTDAVNKRQLDNLSISVNRGWNIQANGGDAETVAPGDTVNVTEGDNIQVTRTGKTLNIATAMKVNFDNVAVGDISLDKDTGKIRGLSDGSLSADSRDAVTGSQLFNTNENVTTNTRNIASNKTQLDSGLNFAGNTGIFNRRLGEATTIRGGLSADAAASNKNIRTVAKDGQIDIQLADNLDVTSVKAGNSLLSNDGLHISGGPSVTAGGINAGNRVISNVGDAISDTDAVNKRQLDNLSTIVGQGLTFSANEGNNITRKPGDILALKGDATTKGDYSGKNIKTVTDISTGMISIQISENPVFGNVVINNNGKITGVSDGVIAEGSKDVVNGGQIHRVTTSVGNIIGGNAHVEPDGSLVASDIGNTGKNTIHDAIDSVRNTAETASAGWNLSVNGQQ
;
A
#
# COMPACT_ATOMS: atom_id res chain seq x y z
N ALA A 1 -133.96 49.82 123.22
CA ALA A 1 -133.32 48.58 123.70
C ALA A 1 -131.94 48.94 124.22
N ASP A 2 -131.46 48.24 125.25
CA ASP A 2 -130.19 48.57 125.88
C ASP A 2 -129.00 48.24 124.95
N ALA A 3 -128.07 49.18 124.80
CA ALA A 3 -127.06 49.18 123.74
C ALA A 3 -125.68 48.75 124.27
N ALA A 4 -125.62 47.52 124.78
CA ALA A 4 -124.37 46.79 125.08
C ALA A 4 -123.33 47.56 125.92
N ALA A 5 -123.78 48.34 126.92
CA ALA A 5 -122.93 49.07 127.85
C ALA A 5 -122.21 48.11 128.84
N SER A 6 -121.17 47.43 128.36
CA SER A 6 -120.31 46.56 129.17
C SER A 6 -119.53 47.39 130.19
N ASN A 7 -119.88 47.25 131.48
CA ASN A 7 -119.17 47.93 132.57
C ASN A 7 -117.76 47.35 132.85
N LYS A 8 -117.36 46.24 132.22
CA LYS A 8 -116.04 45.60 132.44
C LYS A 8 -114.85 46.57 132.31
N ASN A 9 -114.97 47.53 131.39
CA ASN A 9 -113.90 48.49 131.07
C ASN A 9 -113.89 49.72 131.97
N ILE A 10 -114.84 49.85 132.92
CA ILE A 10 -115.02 51.03 133.77
C ILE A 10 -115.25 50.62 135.22
N ARG A 11 -114.31 50.96 136.10
CA ARG A 11 -114.42 50.78 137.55
C ARG A 11 -114.70 52.12 138.21
N THR A 12 -115.78 52.20 138.99
CA THR A 12 -116.02 53.36 139.86
C THR A 12 -115.52 53.10 141.29
N VAL A 13 -115.02 54.15 141.94
CA VAL A 13 -114.62 54.14 143.36
C VAL A 13 -115.16 55.40 144.01
N ALA A 14 -115.94 55.26 145.06
CA ALA A 14 -116.52 56.38 145.80
C ALA A 14 -115.78 56.60 147.12
N LYS A 15 -115.35 57.84 147.40
CA LYS A 15 -114.74 58.22 148.67
C LYS A 15 -114.96 59.71 148.95
N ASP A 16 -115.19 60.05 150.23
CA ASP A 16 -115.23 61.42 150.76
C ASP A 16 -116.13 62.42 149.98
N GLY A 17 -117.16 61.90 149.28
CA GLY A 17 -118.13 62.68 148.50
C GLY A 17 -117.90 62.74 146.98
N GLN A 18 -116.77 62.23 146.47
CA GLN A 18 -116.50 62.10 145.03
C GLN A 18 -116.59 60.64 144.55
N ILE A 19 -116.82 60.47 143.24
CA ILE A 19 -116.76 59.19 142.55
C ILE A 19 -115.68 59.32 141.46
N ASP A 20 -114.57 58.62 141.65
CA ASP A 20 -113.59 58.43 140.58
C ASP A 20 -114.10 57.38 139.60
N ILE A 21 -114.05 57.70 138.31
CA ILE A 21 -114.38 56.79 137.21
C ILE A 21 -113.09 56.41 136.51
N LEU A 22 -112.58 55.22 136.79
CA LEU A 22 -111.35 54.70 136.21
C LEU A 22 -111.66 53.81 135.01
N LEU A 23 -110.96 54.00 133.90
CA LEU A 23 -110.91 53.01 132.82
C LEU A 23 -109.99 51.84 133.22
N ALA A 24 -110.23 50.66 132.64
CA ALA A 24 -109.28 49.56 132.69
C ALA A 24 -108.10 49.82 131.74
N ASP A 25 -106.88 49.42 132.15
CA ASP A 25 -105.65 49.62 131.37
C ASP A 25 -105.68 48.93 129.99
N ASN A 26 -106.46 47.85 129.87
CA ASN A 26 -106.82 47.19 128.62
C ASN A 26 -108.35 47.24 128.45
N LEU A 27 -108.83 47.55 127.25
CA LEU A 27 -110.26 47.72 126.95
C LEU A 27 -110.78 46.56 126.08
N ASP A 28 -111.75 45.80 126.60
CA ASP A 28 -112.49 44.73 125.89
C ASP A 28 -113.57 45.37 125.01
N VAL A 29 -113.28 45.59 123.71
CA VAL A 29 -114.16 46.28 122.75
C VAL A 29 -114.12 45.63 121.36
N THR A 30 -115.28 45.54 120.69
CA THR A 30 -115.41 44.93 119.35
C THR A 30 -114.87 45.79 118.21
N SER A 31 -114.77 47.11 118.43
CA SER A 31 -114.03 48.02 117.55
C SER A 31 -113.71 49.33 118.29
N VAL A 32 -112.65 50.01 117.83
CA VAL A 32 -112.32 51.39 118.21
C VAL A 32 -112.36 52.23 116.94
N LYS A 33 -113.19 53.29 116.92
CA LYS A 33 -113.24 54.24 115.81
C LYS A 33 -112.79 55.63 116.27
N THR A 34 -111.68 56.10 115.72
CA THR A 34 -111.07 57.40 116.01
C THR A 34 -110.97 58.22 114.72
N GLY A 35 -112.01 58.99 114.43
CA GLY A 35 -112.12 59.77 113.20
C GLY A 35 -112.20 58.89 111.95
N GLY A 36 -111.21 59.04 111.05
CA GLY A 36 -111.07 58.24 109.83
C GLY A 36 -110.47 56.84 110.02
N THR A 37 -109.99 56.53 111.23
CA THR A 37 -109.38 55.25 111.58
C THR A 37 -110.38 54.33 112.29
N LEU A 38 -110.38 53.05 111.90
CA LEU A 38 -111.15 51.99 112.51
C LEU A 38 -110.22 50.82 112.83
N LEU A 39 -110.17 50.41 114.10
CA LEU A 39 -109.58 49.14 114.53
C LEU A 39 -110.73 48.18 114.85
N ASN A 40 -110.73 46.99 114.25
CA ASN A 40 -111.75 45.94 114.45
C ASN A 40 -111.14 44.53 114.32
N ASN A 41 -111.99 43.49 114.33
CA ASN A 41 -111.56 42.09 114.25
C ASN A 41 -110.81 41.68 112.96
N ASP A 42 -110.86 42.47 111.88
CA ASP A 42 -110.04 42.25 110.68
C ASP A 42 -108.71 43.03 110.75
N GLY A 43 -108.64 44.11 111.53
CA GLY A 43 -107.40 44.84 111.80
C GLY A 43 -107.58 46.35 111.79
N LEU A 44 -106.52 47.06 111.38
CA LEU A 44 -106.46 48.51 111.30
C LEU A 44 -106.79 48.99 109.89
N HIS A 45 -107.86 49.77 109.78
CA HIS A 45 -108.33 50.39 108.54
C HIS A 45 -108.27 51.92 108.65
N ILE A 46 -107.49 52.58 107.79
CA ILE A 46 -107.47 54.05 107.67
C ILE A 46 -108.21 54.44 106.39
N THR A 47 -109.28 55.21 106.52
CA THR A 47 -110.11 55.61 105.37
C THR A 47 -109.32 56.49 104.40
N GLY A 48 -109.03 55.98 103.19
CA GLY A 48 -108.20 56.67 102.20
C GLY A 48 -106.69 56.63 102.49
N GLY A 49 -106.24 55.79 103.42
CA GLY A 49 -104.83 55.59 103.76
C GLY A 49 -104.45 54.11 103.81
N PRO A 50 -103.29 53.78 104.41
CA PRO A 50 -102.86 52.39 104.58
C PRO A 50 -103.80 51.56 105.48
N SER A 51 -103.87 50.26 105.22
CA SER A 51 -104.49 49.28 106.13
C SER A 51 -103.54 48.14 106.46
N VAL A 52 -103.72 47.60 107.66
CA VAL A 52 -103.00 46.43 108.19
C VAL A 52 -104.05 45.46 108.72
N THR A 53 -104.33 44.42 107.93
CA THR A 53 -105.44 43.48 108.21
C THR A 53 -104.98 42.04 108.26
N THR A 54 -105.89 41.11 108.54
CA THR A 54 -105.63 39.66 108.46
C THR A 54 -105.16 39.20 107.08
N GLY A 55 -105.44 39.96 106.02
CA GLY A 55 -104.95 39.74 104.66
C GLY A 55 -103.56 40.34 104.35
N GLY A 56 -102.90 40.97 105.32
CA GLY A 56 -101.59 41.61 105.17
C GLY A 56 -101.65 43.15 105.18
N ILE A 57 -100.66 43.78 104.56
CA ILE A 57 -100.52 45.24 104.54
C ILE A 57 -100.84 45.78 103.14
N ASN A 58 -101.77 46.72 103.05
CA ASN A 58 -102.01 47.51 101.84
C ASN A 58 -101.62 48.96 102.13
N ALA A 59 -100.59 49.47 101.46
CA ALA A 59 -100.12 50.84 101.63
C ALA A 59 -101.07 51.91 101.03
N GLY A 60 -102.12 51.52 100.30
CA GLY A 60 -103.05 52.48 99.69
C GLY A 60 -102.39 53.37 98.63
N ASN A 61 -101.40 52.83 97.89
CA ASN A 61 -100.49 53.55 96.99
C ASN A 61 -99.61 54.63 97.65
N GLN A 62 -99.54 54.69 98.98
CA GLN A 62 -98.64 55.59 99.71
C GLN A 62 -97.21 55.03 99.76
N VAL A 63 -96.23 55.92 99.97
CA VAL A 63 -94.82 55.54 100.15
C VAL A 63 -94.63 54.83 101.49
N ILE A 64 -94.17 53.58 101.46
CA ILE A 64 -93.69 52.88 102.65
C ILE A 64 -92.24 53.36 102.92
N SER A 65 -92.07 54.21 103.94
CA SER A 65 -90.76 54.68 104.40
C SER A 65 -90.18 53.74 105.47
N ASN A 66 -88.89 53.91 105.77
CA ASN A 66 -88.14 53.15 106.79
C ASN A 66 -88.07 51.62 106.56
N VAL A 67 -88.28 51.15 105.32
CA VAL A 67 -87.99 49.76 104.93
C VAL A 67 -86.47 49.55 104.89
N GLY A 68 -85.99 48.55 105.63
CA GLY A 68 -84.58 48.14 105.64
C GLY A 68 -84.15 47.47 104.33
N ASP A 69 -82.91 46.96 104.27
CA ASP A 69 -82.53 46.03 103.21
C ASP A 69 -83.11 44.64 103.49
N ALA A 70 -83.69 44.02 102.46
CA ALA A 70 -84.05 42.61 102.48
C ALA A 70 -82.83 41.72 102.83
N ILE A 71 -83.00 40.82 103.79
CA ILE A 71 -82.01 39.83 104.23
C ILE A 71 -82.41 38.43 103.75
N SER A 72 -83.71 38.14 103.80
CA SER A 72 -84.35 36.90 103.32
C SER A 72 -84.95 37.11 101.94
N ASP A 73 -85.20 36.02 101.21
CA ASP A 73 -85.85 36.02 99.89
C ASP A 73 -87.33 36.45 99.92
N THR A 74 -87.97 36.37 101.09
CA THR A 74 -89.35 36.84 101.33
C THR A 74 -89.47 38.29 101.80
N ASP A 75 -88.35 39.00 102.04
CA ASP A 75 -88.39 40.36 102.59
C ASP A 75 -88.76 41.41 101.52
N ALA A 76 -89.44 42.48 101.94
CA ALA A 76 -89.77 43.58 101.04
C ALA A 76 -88.52 44.40 100.69
N VAL A 77 -88.11 44.38 99.42
CA VAL A 77 -86.96 45.17 98.94
C VAL A 77 -87.27 46.67 98.89
N ASN A 78 -86.32 47.49 99.34
CA ASN A 78 -86.41 48.95 99.21
C ASN A 78 -85.86 49.42 97.83
N LYS A 79 -86.20 50.65 97.42
CA LYS A 79 -85.81 51.20 96.10
C LYS A 79 -84.28 51.19 95.87
N ARG A 80 -83.46 51.42 96.90
CA ARG A 80 -81.99 51.43 96.77
C ARG A 80 -81.42 50.05 96.41
N GLN A 81 -82.06 48.95 96.83
CA GLN A 81 -81.66 47.61 96.38
C GLN A 81 -81.89 47.42 94.88
N LEU A 82 -83.05 47.89 94.38
CA LEU A 82 -83.39 47.87 92.96
C LEU A 82 -82.49 48.83 92.13
N ASP A 83 -82.18 50.00 92.66
CA ASP A 83 -81.27 50.96 92.03
C ASP A 83 -79.84 50.39 91.93
N ASN A 84 -79.33 49.74 92.98
CA ASN A 84 -78.02 49.09 92.98
C ASN A 84 -77.94 47.93 91.97
N LEU A 85 -79.01 47.15 91.83
CA LEU A 85 -79.13 46.13 90.79
C LEU A 85 -79.14 46.75 89.39
N SER A 86 -79.92 47.83 89.19
CA SER A 86 -79.98 48.58 87.92
C SER A 86 -78.62 49.14 87.52
N ILE A 87 -77.86 49.75 88.45
CA ILE A 87 -76.49 50.22 88.22
C ILE A 87 -75.58 49.05 87.81
N SER A 88 -75.70 47.91 88.48
CA SER A 88 -74.84 46.74 88.22
C SER A 88 -75.09 46.11 86.85
N VAL A 89 -76.37 46.04 86.41
CA VAL A 89 -76.77 45.53 85.10
C VAL A 89 -76.39 46.50 83.98
N ASN A 90 -76.73 47.79 84.13
CA ASN A 90 -76.51 48.80 83.09
C ASN A 90 -75.05 49.19 82.88
N ARG A 91 -74.12 48.73 83.74
CA ARG A 91 -72.67 48.98 83.60
C ARG A 91 -72.02 48.19 82.45
N GLY A 92 -72.67 47.15 81.92
CA GLY A 92 -72.18 46.39 80.76
C GLY A 92 -70.84 45.68 81.00
N TRP A 93 -70.10 45.46 79.91
CA TRP A 93 -68.74 44.90 79.89
C TRP A 93 -67.89 45.60 78.82
N ASN A 94 -66.58 45.68 78.98
CA ASN A 94 -65.73 46.42 78.05
C ASN A 94 -65.07 45.48 77.02
N ILE A 95 -65.01 45.90 75.76
CA ILE A 95 -64.24 45.27 74.70
C ILE A 95 -62.98 46.08 74.39
N GLN A 96 -61.86 45.40 74.19
CA GLN A 96 -60.54 45.98 73.93
C GLN A 96 -59.80 45.06 72.95
N ALA A 97 -59.02 45.62 72.02
CA ALA A 97 -58.15 44.87 71.11
C ALA A 97 -56.72 45.40 71.16
N ASN A 98 -55.74 44.49 71.15
CA ASN A 98 -54.31 44.78 71.05
C ASN A 98 -53.75 45.85 72.02
N GLY A 99 -54.40 46.06 73.17
CA GLY A 99 -54.00 47.06 74.17
C GLY A 99 -54.38 48.51 73.84
N GLY A 100 -55.24 48.75 72.84
CA GLY A 100 -55.85 50.06 72.58
C GLY A 100 -56.89 50.46 73.63
N ASP A 101 -57.72 51.48 73.34
CA ASP A 101 -58.79 51.91 74.24
C ASP A 101 -59.89 50.84 74.43
N ALA A 102 -60.60 50.92 75.55
CA ALA A 102 -61.58 49.91 75.97
C ALA A 102 -63.02 50.47 75.93
N GLU A 103 -63.79 50.05 74.93
CA GLU A 103 -65.16 50.53 74.68
C GLU A 103 -66.19 49.75 75.52
N THR A 104 -67.23 50.42 76.04
CA THR A 104 -68.24 49.75 76.89
C THR A 104 -69.39 49.21 76.05
N VAL A 105 -69.63 47.90 76.12
CA VAL A 105 -70.78 47.21 75.53
C VAL A 105 -71.90 47.14 76.57
N ALA A 106 -72.93 47.97 76.38
CA ALA A 106 -74.08 48.05 77.26
C ALA A 106 -75.10 46.91 77.01
N PRO A 107 -76.06 46.67 77.94
CA PRO A 107 -77.11 45.68 77.74
C PRO A 107 -78.01 46.01 76.54
N GLY A 108 -77.87 45.23 75.46
CA GLY A 108 -78.60 45.40 74.20
C GLY A 108 -77.71 45.70 72.98
N ASP A 109 -76.45 46.09 73.21
CA ASP A 109 -75.52 46.41 72.14
C ASP A 109 -75.08 45.16 71.34
N THR A 110 -74.63 45.39 70.11
CA THR A 110 -74.12 44.34 69.22
C THR A 110 -72.66 44.61 68.86
N VAL A 111 -71.75 43.74 69.32
CA VAL A 111 -70.38 43.70 68.84
C VAL A 111 -70.35 43.03 67.46
N ASN A 112 -69.91 43.77 66.45
CA ASN A 112 -69.64 43.22 65.12
C ASN A 112 -68.16 42.84 65.00
N VAL A 113 -67.86 41.69 64.37
CA VAL A 113 -66.49 41.26 64.06
C VAL A 113 -66.39 41.07 62.55
N THR A 114 -65.68 41.98 61.89
CA THR A 114 -65.51 41.99 60.43
C THR A 114 -64.32 41.15 59.99
N GLU A 115 -64.46 40.45 58.87
CA GLU A 115 -63.34 39.89 58.13
C GLU A 115 -62.55 40.94 57.33
N GLY A 116 -61.37 40.55 56.86
CA GLY A 116 -60.52 41.32 55.95
C GLY A 116 -59.68 40.37 55.08
N ASP A 117 -58.94 40.88 54.09
CA ASP A 117 -58.27 40.15 53.00
C ASP A 117 -57.75 38.73 53.32
N ASN A 118 -57.12 38.54 54.48
CA ASN A 118 -56.43 37.31 54.86
C ASN A 118 -57.15 36.47 55.94
N ILE A 119 -58.19 37.00 56.58
CA ILE A 119 -58.87 36.38 57.74
C ILE A 119 -60.38 36.36 57.50
N GLN A 120 -60.92 35.16 57.30
CA GLN A 120 -62.36 34.90 57.16
C GLN A 120 -63.02 34.75 58.55
N VAL A 121 -64.22 35.31 58.72
CA VAL A 121 -64.96 35.30 59.99
C VAL A 121 -66.38 34.81 59.75
N THR A 122 -66.74 33.66 60.35
CA THR A 122 -68.08 33.07 60.25
C THR A 122 -68.65 32.75 61.63
N ARG A 123 -69.98 32.74 61.78
CA ARG A 123 -70.64 32.41 63.05
C ARG A 123 -71.59 31.23 62.89
N THR A 124 -71.51 30.26 63.80
CA THR A 124 -72.44 29.13 63.87
C THR A 124 -73.03 29.06 65.28
N GLY A 125 -74.26 29.51 65.44
CA GLY A 125 -74.91 29.61 66.76
C GLY A 125 -74.16 30.56 67.69
N LYS A 126 -73.56 30.02 68.76
CA LYS A 126 -72.73 30.77 69.73
C LYS A 126 -71.22 30.73 69.42
N THR A 127 -70.79 29.94 68.43
CA THR A 127 -69.37 29.84 68.05
C THR A 127 -69.04 30.87 66.97
N LEU A 128 -67.97 31.63 67.17
CA LEU A 128 -67.33 32.46 66.16
C LEU A 128 -66.10 31.72 65.64
N ASN A 129 -66.10 31.36 64.36
CA ASN A 129 -64.98 30.72 63.68
C ASN A 129 -64.16 31.81 62.98
N ILE A 130 -62.90 31.96 63.36
CA ILE A 130 -61.93 32.86 62.73
C ILE A 130 -60.86 31.98 62.08
N ALA A 131 -60.67 32.12 60.76
CA ALA A 131 -59.78 31.27 59.98
C ALA A 131 -58.99 32.09 58.95
N THR A 132 -57.85 31.58 58.47
CA THR A 132 -57.16 32.15 57.30
C THR A 132 -58.00 31.93 56.05
N ALA A 133 -58.15 32.96 55.22
CA ALA A 133 -58.86 32.85 53.95
C ALA A 133 -58.17 31.84 53.00
N MET A 134 -58.96 31.08 52.23
CA MET A 134 -58.42 30.09 51.25
C MET A 134 -57.55 30.73 50.16
N LYS A 135 -57.75 32.02 49.89
CA LYS A 135 -56.89 32.85 49.07
C LYS A 135 -56.44 34.03 49.93
N VAL A 136 -55.13 34.12 50.16
CA VAL A 136 -54.49 35.24 50.87
C VAL A 136 -53.95 36.28 49.87
N ASN A 137 -53.94 37.53 50.29
CA ASN A 137 -53.30 38.67 49.65
C ASN A 137 -52.25 39.22 50.63
N PHE A 138 -51.00 38.77 50.48
CA PHE A 138 -49.85 39.31 51.20
C PHE A 138 -48.97 40.10 50.22
N ASP A 139 -48.48 41.26 50.64
CA ASP A 139 -47.50 42.03 49.85
C ASP A 139 -46.11 41.41 49.90
N ASN A 140 -45.75 40.86 51.05
CA ASN A 140 -44.54 40.05 51.24
C ASN A 140 -44.83 38.88 52.18
N VAL A 141 -44.23 37.72 51.91
CA VAL A 141 -44.21 36.56 52.81
C VAL A 141 -42.76 36.22 53.12
N ALA A 142 -42.40 36.22 54.41
CA ALA A 142 -41.05 35.89 54.88
C ALA A 142 -41.08 34.59 55.71
N VAL A 143 -40.16 33.66 55.42
CA VAL A 143 -40.00 32.37 56.11
C VAL A 143 -38.51 32.13 56.33
N GLY A 144 -37.99 32.58 57.47
CA GLY A 144 -36.54 32.72 57.66
C GLY A 144 -35.97 33.71 56.63
N ASP A 145 -34.89 33.33 55.97
CA ASP A 145 -34.26 34.14 54.91
C ASP A 145 -35.05 34.13 53.58
N ILE A 146 -36.01 33.22 53.42
CA ILE A 146 -36.82 33.12 52.19
C ILE A 146 -37.85 34.26 52.18
N SER A 147 -37.87 35.03 51.08
CA SER A 147 -38.91 36.05 50.85
C SER A 147 -39.60 35.85 49.50
N LEU A 148 -40.93 35.85 49.51
CA LEU A 148 -41.79 36.01 48.34
C LEU A 148 -42.34 37.44 48.33
N ASP A 149 -42.15 38.11 47.21
CA ASP A 149 -42.41 39.53 46.96
C ASP A 149 -43.49 39.65 45.87
N LYS A 150 -44.62 40.29 46.20
CA LYS A 150 -45.82 40.43 45.36
C LYS A 150 -45.55 41.16 44.05
N ASP A 151 -44.81 42.27 44.13
CA ASP A 151 -44.70 43.23 43.03
C ASP A 151 -43.67 42.78 41.97
N THR A 152 -42.64 42.04 42.39
CA THR A 152 -41.64 41.47 41.48
C THR A 152 -41.88 40.00 41.15
N GLY A 153 -42.77 39.32 41.87
CA GLY A 153 -43.04 37.88 41.74
C GLY A 153 -41.85 36.98 42.11
N LYS A 154 -40.82 37.53 42.78
CA LYS A 154 -39.55 36.84 43.03
C LYS A 154 -39.56 36.13 44.38
N ILE A 155 -39.14 34.87 44.36
CA ILE A 155 -38.66 34.17 45.54
C ILE A 155 -37.16 34.47 45.68
N ARG A 156 -36.73 34.99 46.82
CA ARG A 156 -35.33 35.25 47.20
C ARG A 156 -34.97 34.45 48.46
N GLY A 157 -33.68 34.34 48.78
CA GLY A 157 -33.21 33.60 49.96
C GLY A 157 -33.12 32.08 49.77
N LEU A 158 -33.41 31.56 48.57
CA LEU A 158 -33.16 30.16 48.25
C LEU A 158 -31.64 29.87 48.28
N SER A 159 -31.26 28.84 49.01
CA SER A 159 -29.95 28.20 48.87
C SER A 159 -29.92 27.35 47.59
N ASP A 160 -28.72 27.11 47.06
CA ASP A 160 -28.50 26.21 45.92
C ASP A 160 -29.02 24.78 46.23
N GLY A 161 -30.04 24.32 45.49
CA GLY A 161 -30.70 23.04 45.72
C GLY A 161 -29.88 21.82 45.25
N SER A 162 -30.17 20.63 45.77
CA SER A 162 -29.46 19.41 45.37
C SER A 162 -29.70 19.06 43.90
N LEU A 163 -28.63 18.88 43.12
CA LEU A 163 -28.70 18.48 41.71
C LEU A 163 -28.56 16.95 41.58
N SER A 164 -29.60 16.23 42.02
CA SER A 164 -29.71 14.77 41.95
C SER A 164 -31.06 14.31 41.36
N ALA A 165 -31.14 13.07 40.89
CA ALA A 165 -32.32 12.55 40.18
C ALA A 165 -33.60 12.51 41.04
N ASP A 166 -33.46 12.33 42.35
CA ASP A 166 -34.57 12.27 43.30
C ASP A 166 -34.95 13.63 43.90
N SER A 167 -34.11 14.65 43.69
CA SER A 167 -34.24 15.98 44.29
C SER A 167 -35.59 16.64 43.98
N ARG A 168 -36.10 17.36 44.98
CA ARG A 168 -37.30 18.21 44.89
C ARG A 168 -37.01 19.66 45.29
N ASP A 169 -35.73 19.99 45.45
CA ASP A 169 -35.29 21.33 45.83
C ASP A 169 -35.51 22.32 44.68
N ALA A 170 -35.82 23.57 45.02
CA ALA A 170 -35.82 24.65 44.04
C ALA A 170 -34.37 24.99 43.66
N VAL A 171 -34.06 25.02 42.36
CA VAL A 171 -32.75 25.46 41.86
C VAL A 171 -32.68 26.99 41.79
N THR A 172 -31.50 27.52 42.10
CA THR A 172 -31.24 28.97 42.07
C THR A 172 -30.85 29.47 40.68
N GLY A 173 -30.89 30.79 40.49
CA GLY A 173 -30.38 31.43 39.27
C GLY A 173 -28.89 31.17 39.02
N SER A 174 -28.07 31.04 40.08
CA SER A 174 -26.65 30.68 40.01
C SER A 174 -26.43 29.30 39.43
N GLN A 175 -27.21 28.30 39.87
CA GLN A 175 -27.10 26.93 39.36
C GLN A 175 -27.47 26.84 37.89
N LEU A 176 -28.60 27.43 37.50
CA LEU A 176 -29.04 27.45 36.10
C LEU A 176 -28.06 28.23 35.21
N PHE A 177 -27.47 29.33 35.71
CA PHE A 177 -26.42 30.06 35.00
C PHE A 177 -25.16 29.19 34.77
N ASN A 178 -24.68 28.49 35.81
CA ASN A 178 -23.54 27.58 35.69
C ASN A 178 -23.82 26.43 34.69
N THR A 179 -25.04 25.89 34.67
CA THR A 179 -25.47 24.91 33.66
C THR A 179 -25.44 25.52 32.25
N ASN A 180 -25.92 26.76 32.08
CA ASN A 180 -25.91 27.45 30.79
C ASN A 180 -24.49 27.79 30.29
N GLU A 181 -23.54 28.11 31.15
CA GLU A 181 -22.13 28.27 30.74
C GLU A 181 -21.49 26.94 30.31
N ASN A 182 -21.84 25.82 30.94
CA ASN A 182 -21.42 24.49 30.48
C ASN A 182 -22.03 24.16 29.10
N VAL A 183 -23.32 24.44 28.88
CA VAL A 183 -23.98 24.26 27.57
C VAL A 183 -23.37 25.18 26.50
N THR A 184 -23.06 26.42 26.85
CA THR A 184 -22.40 27.38 25.93
C THR A 184 -20.97 26.93 25.61
N THR A 185 -20.24 26.40 26.60
CA THR A 185 -18.90 25.82 26.40
C THR A 185 -18.94 24.60 25.48
N ASN A 186 -19.89 23.68 25.68
CA ASN A 186 -20.11 22.56 24.76
C ASN A 186 -20.45 23.04 23.34
N THR A 187 -21.26 24.10 23.21
CA THR A 187 -21.59 24.72 21.91
C THR A 187 -20.33 25.26 21.22
N ARG A 188 -19.46 25.98 21.94
CA ARG A 188 -18.15 26.46 21.43
C ARG A 188 -17.25 25.29 20.99
N ASN A 189 -17.19 24.22 21.80
CA ASN A 189 -16.38 23.03 21.52
C ASN A 189 -16.87 22.27 20.27
N ILE A 190 -18.19 22.10 20.11
CA ILE A 190 -18.80 21.47 18.93
C ILE A 190 -18.48 22.27 17.66
N ALA A 191 -18.56 23.60 17.72
CA ALA A 191 -18.20 24.46 16.60
C ALA A 191 -16.71 24.34 16.23
N SER A 192 -15.80 24.35 17.21
CA SER A 192 -14.35 24.17 16.99
C SER A 192 -14.03 22.81 16.37
N ASN A 193 -14.59 21.73 16.92
CA ASN A 193 -14.44 20.37 16.37
C ASN A 193 -14.96 20.29 14.93
N LYS A 194 -16.09 20.95 14.62
CA LYS A 194 -16.60 21.04 13.24
C LYS A 194 -15.62 21.76 12.32
N THR A 195 -15.04 22.90 12.72
CA THR A 195 -14.04 23.61 11.91
C THR A 195 -12.81 22.75 11.65
N GLN A 196 -12.33 21.97 12.63
CA GLN A 196 -11.22 21.03 12.45
C GLN A 196 -11.55 19.92 11.45
N LEU A 197 -12.74 19.30 11.55
CA LEU A 197 -13.19 18.26 10.62
C LEU A 197 -13.45 18.79 9.21
N ASP A 198 -14.04 19.98 9.07
CA ASP A 198 -14.26 20.67 7.79
C ASP A 198 -12.95 21.09 7.11
N SER A 199 -11.83 21.16 7.85
CA SER A 199 -10.48 21.45 7.32
C SER A 199 -9.82 20.24 6.66
N GLY A 200 -10.33 19.02 6.88
CA GLY A 200 -9.92 17.81 6.16
C GLY A 200 -8.46 17.38 6.34
N LEU A 201 -8.01 16.53 5.42
CA LEU A 201 -6.64 16.02 5.30
C LEU A 201 -5.99 16.59 4.03
N ASN A 202 -4.76 17.08 4.18
CA ASN A 202 -3.95 17.55 3.05
C ASN A 202 -3.08 16.41 2.51
N PHE A 203 -3.22 16.12 1.21
CA PHE A 203 -2.40 15.17 0.47
C PHE A 203 -1.45 15.96 -0.44
N ALA A 204 -0.15 15.88 -0.15
CA ALA A 204 0.90 16.45 -0.98
C ALA A 204 1.50 15.36 -1.89
N GLY A 205 1.82 15.72 -3.13
CA GLY A 205 2.63 14.89 -4.04
C GLY A 205 3.96 15.55 -4.37
N ASN A 206 4.74 14.93 -5.25
CA ASN A 206 5.98 15.53 -5.80
C ASN A 206 5.71 16.87 -6.48
N THR A 207 4.49 17.08 -6.98
CA THR A 207 3.94 18.39 -7.35
C THR A 207 2.49 18.51 -6.85
N GLY A 208 2.13 19.71 -6.40
CA GLY A 208 0.77 20.02 -5.94
C GLY A 208 0.39 19.48 -4.56
N ILE A 209 -0.65 20.08 -3.98
CA ILE A 209 -1.31 19.65 -2.74
C ILE A 209 -2.82 19.74 -2.99
N PHE A 210 -3.59 18.76 -2.52
CA PHE A 210 -5.04 18.82 -2.49
C PHE A 210 -5.59 18.44 -1.11
N ASN A 211 -6.78 18.94 -0.77
CA ASN A 211 -7.47 18.62 0.47
C ASN A 211 -8.61 17.63 0.22
N ARG A 212 -8.86 16.74 1.18
CA ARG A 212 -10.05 15.87 1.24
C ARG A 212 -10.63 15.87 2.64
N ARG A 213 -11.94 16.09 2.77
CA ARG A 213 -12.67 15.93 4.03
C ARG A 213 -12.86 14.45 4.38
N LEU A 214 -13.07 14.17 5.66
CA LEU A 214 -13.36 12.82 6.12
C LEU A 214 -14.61 12.26 5.41
N GLY A 215 -14.47 11.08 4.81
CA GLY A 215 -15.52 10.43 4.01
C GLY A 215 -15.51 10.76 2.51
N GLU A 216 -14.71 11.72 2.05
CA GLU A 216 -14.53 11.93 0.61
C GLU A 216 -13.58 10.88 -0.01
N ALA A 217 -13.94 10.38 -1.20
CA ALA A 217 -13.13 9.40 -1.91
C ALA A 217 -11.82 10.03 -2.44
N THR A 218 -10.68 9.53 -1.95
CA THR A 218 -9.36 9.82 -2.53
C THR A 218 -9.03 8.75 -3.57
N THR A 219 -8.79 9.14 -4.82
CA THR A 219 -8.48 8.19 -5.91
C THR A 219 -7.02 8.30 -6.33
N ILE A 220 -6.30 7.18 -6.26
CA ILE A 220 -4.95 7.01 -6.80
C ILE A 220 -5.08 6.06 -7.98
N ARG A 221 -4.61 6.45 -9.17
CA ARG A 221 -4.81 5.70 -10.42
C ARG A 221 -3.51 5.65 -11.24
N GLY A 222 -3.16 4.45 -11.70
CA GLY A 222 -2.21 4.28 -12.82
C GLY A 222 -2.93 4.26 -14.16
N GLY A 223 -2.17 4.27 -15.27
CA GLY A 223 -2.69 4.24 -16.64
C GLY A 223 -3.04 2.84 -17.19
N LEU A 224 -3.07 1.81 -16.34
CA LEU A 224 -3.41 0.43 -16.72
C LEU A 224 -4.94 0.27 -16.79
N SER A 225 -5.44 -0.53 -17.74
CA SER A 225 -6.87 -0.84 -17.85
C SER A 225 -7.37 -1.66 -16.66
N ALA A 226 -8.63 -1.48 -16.28
CA ALA A 226 -9.22 -2.08 -15.07
C ALA A 226 -9.43 -3.60 -15.15
N ASP A 227 -9.43 -4.16 -16.36
CA ASP A 227 -9.54 -5.58 -16.69
C ASP A 227 -8.19 -6.26 -16.97
N ALA A 228 -7.10 -5.50 -17.06
CA ALA A 228 -5.77 -6.04 -17.31
C ALA A 228 -5.18 -6.67 -16.04
N ALA A 229 -4.53 -7.83 -16.19
CA ALA A 229 -3.87 -8.52 -15.09
C ALA A 229 -2.75 -7.64 -14.48
N ALA A 230 -2.82 -7.42 -13.17
CA ALA A 230 -1.89 -6.57 -12.41
C ALA A 230 -1.26 -7.34 -11.25
N SER A 231 -0.09 -6.88 -10.80
CA SER A 231 0.58 -7.40 -9.60
C SER A 231 1.17 -6.27 -8.76
N ASN A 232 1.13 -6.44 -7.44
CA ASN A 232 1.71 -5.50 -6.47
C ASN A 232 3.14 -5.86 -6.06
N LYS A 233 3.69 -7.02 -6.47
CA LYS A 233 5.02 -7.51 -6.03
C LYS A 233 6.15 -6.47 -6.11
N ASN A 234 6.15 -5.65 -7.17
CA ASN A 234 7.21 -4.68 -7.45
C ASN A 234 7.05 -3.35 -6.71
N ILE A 235 5.93 -3.12 -6.02
CA ILE A 235 5.62 -1.85 -5.34
C ILE A 235 5.53 -2.10 -3.84
N ARG A 236 6.44 -1.49 -3.10
CA ARG A 236 6.46 -1.49 -1.63
C ARG A 236 6.02 -0.12 -1.12
N THR A 237 5.13 -0.10 -0.13
CA THR A 237 4.85 1.11 0.65
C THR A 237 5.55 1.05 1.99
N VAL A 238 6.14 2.16 2.43
CA VAL A 238 6.80 2.28 3.74
C VAL A 238 6.32 3.55 4.43
N ALA A 239 5.79 3.43 5.66
CA ALA A 239 5.31 4.57 6.43
C ALA A 239 6.40 5.04 7.42
N LYS A 240 6.80 6.31 7.33
CA LYS A 240 7.80 6.92 8.23
C LYS A 240 7.63 8.45 8.28
N ASP A 241 7.84 9.06 9.44
CA ASP A 241 7.90 10.52 9.64
C ASP A 241 6.73 11.34 9.02
N GLY A 242 5.53 10.75 8.99
CA GLY A 242 4.33 11.37 8.40
C GLY A 242 4.18 11.21 6.88
N GLN A 243 5.09 10.49 6.23
CA GLN A 243 5.11 10.21 4.79
C GLN A 243 4.88 8.71 4.51
N ILE A 244 4.44 8.42 3.28
CA ILE A 244 4.36 7.06 2.73
C ILE A 244 5.29 7.01 1.51
N ASP A 245 6.47 6.41 1.65
CA ASP A 245 7.34 6.14 0.51
C ASP A 245 6.67 5.09 -0.38
N ILE A 246 6.61 5.35 -1.69
CA ILE A 246 6.24 4.37 -2.70
C ILE A 246 7.53 3.93 -3.40
N GLN A 247 8.05 2.78 -2.99
CA GLN A 247 9.33 2.23 -3.40
C GLN A 247 9.13 1.17 -4.50
N LEU A 248 10.03 1.16 -5.47
CA LEU A 248 10.11 0.12 -6.49
C LEU A 248 11.07 -0.98 -6.01
N ALA A 249 10.80 -2.25 -6.34
CA ALA A 249 11.73 -3.35 -6.06
C ALA A 249 12.98 -3.28 -6.96
N ASP A 250 14.17 -3.47 -6.39
CA ASP A 250 15.46 -3.45 -7.12
C ASP A 250 15.50 -4.47 -8.27
N ASN A 251 14.88 -5.64 -8.05
CA ASN A 251 14.64 -6.66 -9.06
C ASN A 251 13.15 -6.67 -9.42
N LEU A 252 12.82 -6.40 -10.68
CA LEU A 252 11.46 -6.33 -11.18
C LEU A 252 10.95 -7.69 -11.67
N ASP A 253 9.91 -8.20 -11.02
CA ASP A 253 9.12 -9.35 -11.51
C ASP A 253 8.08 -8.84 -12.53
N VAL A 254 8.47 -8.81 -13.81
CA VAL A 254 7.64 -8.35 -14.93
C VAL A 254 7.75 -9.30 -16.12
N THR A 255 6.64 -9.50 -16.84
CA THR A 255 6.59 -10.38 -18.02
C THR A 255 7.33 -9.81 -19.24
N SER A 256 7.45 -8.48 -19.31
CA SER A 256 8.26 -7.78 -20.30
C SER A 256 8.53 -6.33 -19.91
N VAL A 257 9.58 -5.75 -20.49
CA VAL A 257 9.90 -4.31 -20.45
C VAL A 257 9.98 -3.81 -21.88
N LYS A 258 9.14 -2.83 -22.25
CA LYS A 258 9.16 -2.19 -23.57
C LYS A 258 9.73 -0.77 -23.47
N ALA A 259 10.87 -0.54 -24.11
CA ALA A 259 11.55 0.74 -24.19
C ALA A 259 11.62 1.19 -25.66
N GLY A 260 10.61 1.94 -26.10
CA GLY A 260 10.46 2.35 -27.50
C GLY A 260 10.32 1.14 -28.44
N ASN A 261 11.32 0.93 -29.30
CA ASN A 261 11.39 -0.21 -30.23
C ASN A 261 11.99 -1.48 -29.61
N SER A 262 12.60 -1.39 -28.43
CA SER A 262 13.17 -2.54 -27.72
C SER A 262 12.14 -3.19 -26.82
N LEU A 263 12.10 -4.52 -26.81
CA LEU A 263 11.28 -5.35 -25.94
C LEU A 263 12.18 -6.42 -25.30
N LEU A 264 12.35 -6.36 -23.98
CA LEU A 264 12.88 -7.46 -23.18
C LEU A 264 11.70 -8.28 -22.67
N SER A 265 11.74 -9.60 -22.80
CA SER A 265 10.67 -10.52 -22.38
C SER A 265 11.24 -11.90 -22.01
N ASN A 266 10.38 -12.84 -21.63
CA ASN A 266 10.75 -14.24 -21.38
C ASN A 266 11.45 -14.95 -22.56
N ASP A 267 11.34 -14.44 -23.79
CA ASP A 267 12.05 -14.97 -24.97
C ASP A 267 13.46 -14.36 -25.15
N GLY A 268 13.71 -13.19 -24.54
CA GLY A 268 14.96 -12.43 -24.66
C GLY A 268 14.74 -10.97 -25.07
N LEU A 269 15.76 -10.37 -25.70
CA LEU A 269 15.77 -8.99 -26.19
C LEU A 269 15.47 -8.94 -27.69
N HIS A 270 14.39 -8.25 -28.06
CA HIS A 270 14.02 -7.94 -29.44
C HIS A 270 14.11 -6.44 -29.70
N ILE A 271 14.69 -6.04 -30.83
CA ILE A 271 14.59 -4.67 -31.33
C ILE A 271 13.74 -4.70 -32.61
N SER A 272 12.62 -3.97 -32.64
CA SER A 272 11.71 -3.97 -33.79
C SER A 272 12.41 -3.46 -35.05
N GLY A 273 12.41 -4.29 -36.12
CA GLY A 273 13.18 -4.03 -37.35
C GLY A 273 14.70 -4.05 -37.18
N GLY A 274 15.20 -4.48 -36.02
CA GLY A 274 16.59 -4.48 -35.58
C GLY A 274 17.17 -5.89 -35.39
N PRO A 275 18.32 -5.99 -34.70
CA PRO A 275 18.83 -7.26 -34.17
C PRO A 275 17.95 -7.82 -33.04
N SER A 276 18.14 -9.09 -32.71
CA SER A 276 17.60 -9.72 -31.49
C SER A 276 18.59 -10.70 -30.86
N VAL A 277 18.42 -10.94 -29.56
CA VAL A 277 19.17 -11.91 -28.75
C VAL A 277 18.15 -12.68 -27.92
N THR A 278 17.89 -13.93 -28.30
CA THR A 278 16.84 -14.77 -27.71
C THR A 278 17.39 -16.11 -27.22
N ALA A 279 16.54 -16.93 -26.60
CA ALA A 279 16.88 -18.33 -26.28
C ALA A 279 17.29 -19.16 -27.52
N GLY A 280 16.91 -18.72 -28.74
CA GLY A 280 17.33 -19.32 -30.01
C GLY A 280 18.66 -18.81 -30.58
N GLY A 281 19.34 -17.88 -29.89
CA GLY A 281 20.62 -17.29 -30.31
C GLY A 281 20.52 -15.82 -30.73
N ILE A 282 21.45 -15.39 -31.60
CA ILE A 282 21.57 -13.98 -32.03
C ILE A 282 21.16 -13.85 -33.49
N ASN A 283 20.25 -12.91 -33.78
CA ASN A 283 19.96 -12.47 -35.15
C ASN A 283 20.47 -11.03 -35.33
N ALA A 284 21.39 -10.82 -36.28
CA ALA A 284 21.94 -9.50 -36.58
C ALA A 284 20.95 -8.55 -37.28
N GLY A 285 19.77 -9.02 -37.70
CA GLY A 285 18.76 -8.20 -38.37
C GLY A 285 19.28 -7.60 -39.68
N ASN A 286 20.00 -8.39 -40.48
CA ASN A 286 20.66 -7.99 -41.73
C ASN A 286 21.61 -6.78 -41.62
N ARG A 287 22.25 -6.60 -40.46
CA ARG A 287 23.27 -5.55 -40.21
C ARG A 287 24.66 -6.16 -40.06
N VAL A 288 25.68 -5.33 -40.31
CA VAL A 288 27.08 -5.68 -40.05
C VAL A 288 27.30 -5.81 -38.54
N ILE A 289 27.86 -6.94 -38.11
CA ILE A 289 28.42 -7.10 -36.76
C ILE A 289 29.83 -6.50 -36.79
N SER A 290 30.02 -5.36 -36.13
CA SER A 290 31.33 -4.72 -35.99
C SER A 290 32.03 -5.17 -34.69
N ASN A 291 33.31 -4.80 -34.53
CA ASN A 291 34.12 -5.08 -33.35
C ASN A 291 34.29 -6.56 -32.99
N VAL A 292 34.07 -7.47 -33.95
CA VAL A 292 34.41 -8.90 -33.83
C VAL A 292 35.94 -9.04 -33.79
N GLY A 293 36.46 -9.66 -32.73
CA GLY A 293 37.89 -9.97 -32.59
C GLY A 293 38.36 -11.04 -33.59
N ASP A 294 39.64 -11.42 -33.53
CA ASP A 294 40.08 -12.64 -34.23
C ASP A 294 39.55 -13.87 -33.48
N ALA A 295 38.95 -14.80 -34.23
CA ALA A 295 38.64 -16.14 -33.73
C ALA A 295 39.92 -16.86 -33.24
N ILE A 296 39.86 -17.42 -32.03
CA ILE A 296 40.93 -18.21 -31.39
C ILE A 296 40.48 -19.67 -31.24
N SER A 297 39.22 -19.87 -30.88
CA SER A 297 38.54 -21.15 -30.75
C SER A 297 37.82 -21.54 -32.06
N ASP A 298 37.48 -22.82 -32.20
CA ASP A 298 36.75 -23.36 -33.35
C ASP A 298 35.29 -22.86 -33.45
N THR A 299 34.68 -22.47 -32.33
CA THR A 299 33.33 -21.88 -32.26
C THR A 299 33.30 -20.35 -32.38
N ASP A 300 34.44 -19.67 -32.48
CA ASP A 300 34.49 -18.21 -32.52
C ASP A 300 34.08 -17.65 -33.90
N ALA A 301 33.39 -16.51 -33.91
CA ALA A 301 33.03 -15.83 -35.15
C ALA A 301 34.25 -15.19 -35.84
N VAL A 302 34.57 -15.61 -37.06
CA VAL A 302 35.65 -15.00 -37.86
C VAL A 302 35.29 -13.59 -38.34
N ASN A 303 36.25 -12.67 -38.25
CA ASN A 303 36.09 -11.32 -38.81
C ASN A 303 36.63 -11.22 -40.25
N LYS A 304 36.32 -10.10 -40.94
CA LYS A 304 36.75 -9.89 -42.33
C LYS A 304 38.27 -9.94 -42.52
N ARG A 305 39.09 -9.46 -41.57
CA ARG A 305 40.56 -9.49 -41.68
C ARG A 305 41.09 -10.93 -41.67
N GLN A 306 40.47 -11.86 -40.94
CA GLN A 306 40.87 -13.28 -41.00
C GLN A 306 40.58 -13.88 -42.38
N LEU A 307 39.42 -13.54 -42.97
CA LEU A 307 39.09 -13.94 -44.34
C LEU A 307 39.98 -13.27 -45.39
N ASP A 308 40.33 -11.99 -45.22
CA ASP A 308 41.25 -11.25 -46.09
C ASP A 308 42.68 -11.82 -46.00
N ASN A 309 43.15 -12.18 -44.80
CA ASN A 309 44.44 -12.86 -44.59
C ASN A 309 44.46 -14.22 -45.29
N LEU A 310 43.41 -15.04 -45.12
CA LEU A 310 43.27 -16.32 -45.82
C LEU A 310 43.25 -16.12 -47.34
N SER A 311 42.45 -15.16 -47.82
CA SER A 311 42.38 -14.77 -49.24
C SER A 311 43.74 -14.31 -49.78
N THR A 312 44.55 -13.62 -48.97
CA THR A 312 45.90 -13.18 -49.34
C THR A 312 46.89 -14.34 -49.42
N ILE A 313 46.79 -15.34 -48.52
CA ILE A 313 47.62 -16.56 -48.55
C ILE A 313 47.23 -17.45 -49.75
N VAL A 314 45.94 -17.74 -49.91
CA VAL A 314 45.37 -18.53 -51.01
C VAL A 314 45.62 -17.85 -52.36
N GLY A 315 45.48 -16.52 -52.41
CA GLY A 315 45.66 -15.69 -53.60
C GLY A 315 47.12 -15.41 -53.98
N GLN A 316 48.10 -15.76 -53.14
CA GLN A 316 49.52 -15.81 -53.53
C GLN A 316 49.80 -17.01 -54.44
N GLY A 317 49.13 -18.14 -54.26
CA GLY A 317 49.32 -19.34 -55.08
C GLY A 317 50.60 -20.12 -54.77
N LEU A 318 50.89 -21.12 -55.60
CA LEU A 318 52.08 -21.98 -55.51
C LEU A 318 53.10 -21.60 -56.59
N THR A 319 54.36 -21.44 -56.18
CA THR A 319 55.45 -21.01 -57.06
C THR A 319 56.33 -22.20 -57.47
N PHE A 320 56.59 -22.33 -58.76
CA PHE A 320 57.37 -23.39 -59.37
C PHE A 320 58.58 -22.80 -60.13
N SER A 321 59.73 -23.43 -59.99
CA SER A 321 60.99 -23.07 -60.66
C SER A 321 61.35 -24.09 -61.76
N ALA A 322 62.26 -23.70 -62.64
CA ALA A 322 62.85 -24.53 -63.67
C ALA A 322 64.34 -24.18 -63.85
N ASN A 323 65.06 -24.87 -64.72
CA ASN A 323 66.50 -24.67 -64.94
C ASN A 323 66.83 -23.33 -65.64
N GLU A 324 65.89 -22.76 -66.40
CA GLU A 324 65.96 -21.41 -67.00
C GLU A 324 64.55 -20.82 -67.09
N GLY A 325 64.47 -19.49 -67.14
CA GLY A 325 63.24 -18.72 -67.02
C GLY A 325 63.00 -18.24 -65.58
N ASN A 326 62.04 -17.33 -65.43
CA ASN A 326 61.63 -16.83 -64.11
C ASN A 326 60.62 -17.81 -63.48
N ASN A 327 60.62 -17.93 -62.15
CA ASN A 327 59.62 -18.76 -61.46
C ASN A 327 58.20 -18.34 -61.85
N ILE A 328 57.35 -19.33 -62.12
CA ILE A 328 55.91 -19.11 -62.36
C ILE A 328 55.12 -19.37 -61.08
N THR A 329 54.01 -18.67 -60.92
CA THR A 329 53.11 -18.85 -59.77
C THR A 329 51.71 -19.16 -60.26
N ARG A 330 51.10 -20.24 -59.73
CA ARG A 330 49.77 -20.72 -60.10
C ARG A 330 48.83 -20.63 -58.90
N LYS A 331 47.68 -20.00 -59.09
CA LYS A 331 46.65 -19.83 -58.07
C LYS A 331 45.67 -21.02 -58.07
N PRO A 332 44.91 -21.26 -56.98
CA PRO A 332 43.90 -22.31 -56.97
C PRO A 332 42.87 -22.12 -58.10
N GLY A 333 42.73 -23.14 -58.94
CA GLY A 333 41.96 -23.10 -60.19
C GLY A 333 42.81 -23.08 -61.46
N ASP A 334 44.08 -22.64 -61.39
CA ASP A 334 44.99 -22.61 -62.52
C ASP A 334 45.52 -24.01 -62.87
N ILE A 335 45.32 -24.48 -64.10
CA ILE A 335 45.88 -25.76 -64.58
C ILE A 335 47.37 -25.58 -64.90
N LEU A 336 48.25 -26.19 -64.11
CA LEU A 336 49.68 -26.28 -64.42
C LEU A 336 49.89 -27.29 -65.57
N ALA A 337 50.02 -26.78 -66.79
CA ALA A 337 50.41 -27.57 -67.94
C ALA A 337 51.91 -27.89 -67.89
N LEU A 338 52.22 -29.08 -67.36
CA LEU A 338 53.52 -29.75 -67.54
C LEU A 338 53.55 -30.41 -68.92
N LYS A 339 53.77 -29.58 -69.95
CA LYS A 339 53.89 -30.02 -71.33
C LYS A 339 55.22 -29.58 -71.88
N GLY A 340 56.04 -30.52 -72.34
CA GLY A 340 57.00 -30.16 -73.36
C GLY A 340 56.26 -29.90 -74.68
N ASP A 341 56.18 -28.65 -75.13
CA ASP A 341 55.56 -28.26 -76.42
C ASP A 341 56.50 -27.57 -77.43
N ALA A 342 57.82 -27.66 -77.23
CA ALA A 342 58.82 -27.62 -78.31
C ALA A 342 59.75 -28.87 -78.27
N THR A 343 59.19 -30.02 -77.86
CA THR A 343 59.18 -30.39 -76.42
C THR A 343 59.87 -29.36 -75.53
N THR A 344 61.19 -29.14 -75.64
CA THR A 344 61.80 -27.78 -75.64
C THR A 344 63.32 -27.76 -75.97
N LYS A 345 63.92 -26.56 -75.95
CA LYS A 345 65.31 -26.12 -76.27
C LYS A 345 66.49 -26.58 -75.33
N GLY A 346 66.61 -27.88 -75.02
CA GLY A 346 67.72 -28.58 -74.31
C GLY A 346 68.27 -28.09 -72.95
N ASP A 347 68.82 -28.99 -72.09
CA ASP A 347 69.93 -28.60 -71.17
C ASP A 347 71.09 -29.46 -71.52
N TYR A 348 71.95 -28.89 -72.34
CA TYR A 348 72.93 -28.07 -71.64
C TYR A 348 73.26 -28.45 -70.17
N SER A 349 73.67 -29.69 -69.89
CA SER A 349 74.57 -30.13 -68.81
C SER A 349 75.95 -29.44 -68.91
N GLY A 350 75.97 -28.22 -69.41
CA GLY A 350 76.68 -27.95 -70.65
C GLY A 350 76.08 -28.56 -71.94
N LYS A 351 75.57 -29.83 -72.01
CA LYS A 351 75.11 -30.49 -73.28
C LYS A 351 73.81 -31.37 -73.46
N ASN A 352 73.03 -31.90 -72.47
CA ASN A 352 71.89 -32.90 -72.68
C ASN A 352 70.33 -32.58 -72.48
N ILE A 353 69.67 -32.50 -71.29
CA ILE A 353 68.18 -32.37 -71.07
C ILE A 353 67.75 -31.35 -69.95
N LYS A 354 66.75 -30.44 -70.17
CA LYS A 354 66.34 -29.26 -69.32
C LYS A 354 64.85 -29.20 -68.90
N THR A 355 64.51 -28.31 -67.96
CA THR A 355 63.16 -27.71 -67.84
C THR A 355 63.18 -26.18 -67.94
N VAL A 356 62.18 -25.56 -68.59
CA VAL A 356 62.06 -24.08 -68.66
C VAL A 356 60.64 -23.62 -68.36
N THR A 357 60.53 -22.54 -67.58
CA THR A 357 59.29 -21.81 -67.38
C THR A 357 59.03 -20.81 -68.51
N ASP A 358 57.78 -20.73 -68.95
CA ASP A 358 57.29 -19.61 -69.76
C ASP A 358 56.25 -18.82 -68.96
N ILE A 359 56.55 -17.55 -68.67
CA ILE A 359 55.64 -16.65 -67.96
C ILE A 359 54.44 -16.24 -68.83
N SER A 360 54.57 -16.24 -70.16
CA SER A 360 53.51 -15.76 -71.07
C SER A 360 52.36 -16.75 -71.24
N THR A 361 52.67 -18.06 -71.25
CA THR A 361 51.67 -19.14 -71.22
C THR A 361 51.48 -19.76 -69.83
N GLY A 362 52.35 -19.42 -68.87
CA GLY A 362 52.42 -20.00 -67.54
C GLY A 362 52.86 -21.47 -67.51
N MET A 363 53.38 -22.03 -68.60
CA MET A 363 53.72 -23.47 -68.69
C MET A 363 55.11 -23.77 -68.13
N ILE A 364 55.34 -25.06 -67.83
CA ILE A 364 56.71 -25.62 -67.66
C ILE A 364 56.91 -26.66 -68.74
N SER A 365 57.95 -26.47 -69.54
CA SER A 365 58.27 -27.30 -70.69
C SER A 365 59.56 -28.10 -70.44
N ILE A 366 59.57 -29.36 -70.88
CA ILE A 366 60.68 -30.30 -70.69
C ILE A 366 61.47 -30.43 -72.00
N GLN A 367 62.76 -30.11 -71.95
CA GLN A 367 63.62 -29.81 -73.09
C GLN A 367 64.66 -30.91 -73.38
N ILE A 368 65.00 -31.18 -74.65
CA ILE A 368 66.13 -32.06 -75.04
C ILE A 368 67.11 -31.33 -75.98
N SER A 369 68.40 -31.65 -75.86
CA SER A 369 69.47 -30.97 -76.60
C SER A 369 69.40 -31.21 -78.10
N GLU A 370 69.64 -30.13 -78.84
CA GLU A 370 69.88 -30.14 -80.28
C GLU A 370 71.21 -30.83 -80.64
N ASN A 371 72.16 -30.90 -79.70
CA ASN A 371 73.43 -31.60 -79.84
C ASN A 371 73.74 -32.48 -78.62
N PRO A 372 73.12 -33.67 -78.49
CA PRO A 372 73.62 -34.69 -77.58
C PRO A 372 75.01 -35.12 -78.08
N VAL A 373 76.04 -35.00 -77.24
CA VAL A 373 77.41 -35.31 -77.68
C VAL A 373 77.63 -36.82 -77.72
N PHE A 374 77.48 -37.37 -78.93
CA PHE A 374 77.84 -38.74 -79.28
C PHE A 374 79.25 -38.86 -79.90
N GLY A 375 79.93 -37.74 -80.17
CA GLY A 375 81.15 -37.68 -80.98
C GLY A 375 80.82 -37.59 -82.48
N ASN A 376 81.68 -38.17 -83.34
CA ASN A 376 81.43 -38.25 -84.78
C ASN A 376 80.39 -39.33 -85.17
N VAL A 377 79.80 -40.02 -84.19
CA VAL A 377 79.03 -41.25 -84.38
C VAL A 377 77.63 -40.96 -84.90
N VAL A 378 77.26 -41.59 -86.02
CA VAL A 378 75.90 -41.58 -86.59
C VAL A 378 75.32 -42.98 -86.51
N ILE A 379 74.18 -43.15 -85.85
CA ILE A 379 73.32 -44.35 -85.95
C ILE A 379 72.23 -44.01 -86.97
N ASN A 380 72.08 -44.81 -88.03
CA ASN A 380 71.11 -44.53 -89.10
C ASN A 380 69.87 -45.45 -89.06
N ASN A 381 68.87 -45.12 -89.88
CA ASN A 381 67.59 -45.85 -89.97
C ASN A 381 67.70 -47.26 -90.61
N ASN A 382 68.88 -47.71 -91.03
CA ASN A 382 69.14 -49.11 -91.43
C ASN A 382 70.14 -49.83 -90.50
N GLY A 383 70.34 -49.31 -89.28
CA GLY A 383 71.14 -49.93 -88.22
C GLY A 383 72.66 -49.83 -88.40
N LYS A 384 73.13 -49.19 -89.49
CA LYS A 384 74.56 -48.99 -89.73
C LYS A 384 75.08 -47.81 -88.91
N ILE A 385 76.23 -48.01 -88.27
CA ILE A 385 76.98 -46.95 -87.59
C ILE A 385 78.04 -46.40 -88.56
N THR A 386 78.14 -45.07 -88.68
CA THR A 386 79.12 -44.37 -89.52
C THR A 386 79.73 -43.16 -88.80
N GLY A 387 80.72 -42.51 -89.43
CA GLY A 387 81.49 -41.40 -88.84
C GLY A 387 82.58 -41.82 -87.84
N VAL A 388 82.72 -43.13 -87.63
CA VAL A 388 83.75 -43.73 -86.78
C VAL A 388 85.14 -43.54 -87.40
N SER A 389 86.03 -42.83 -86.70
CA SER A 389 87.45 -42.65 -87.04
C SER A 389 88.22 -43.98 -87.07
N ASP A 390 89.44 -44.00 -87.62
CA ASP A 390 90.33 -45.17 -87.52
C ASP A 390 90.62 -45.50 -86.04
N GLY A 391 90.04 -46.59 -85.54
CA GLY A 391 90.24 -47.06 -84.18
C GLY A 391 91.61 -47.73 -83.99
N VAL A 392 92.20 -47.62 -82.80
CA VAL A 392 93.53 -48.20 -82.54
C VAL A 392 93.49 -49.71 -82.69
N ILE A 393 94.25 -50.28 -83.63
CA ILE A 393 94.38 -51.74 -83.82
C ILE A 393 95.49 -52.27 -82.91
N ALA A 394 95.19 -52.38 -81.62
CA ALA A 394 96.09 -52.94 -80.61
C ALA A 394 95.31 -53.79 -79.61
N GLU A 395 96.02 -54.65 -78.88
CA GLU A 395 95.43 -55.47 -77.82
C GLU A 395 94.74 -54.60 -76.76
N GLY A 396 93.42 -54.76 -76.61
CA GLY A 396 92.62 -54.06 -75.61
C GLY A 396 91.75 -52.90 -76.10
N SER A 397 91.89 -52.43 -77.34
CA SER A 397 91.17 -51.25 -77.87
C SER A 397 89.64 -51.33 -77.72
N LYS A 398 89.01 -50.15 -77.65
CA LYS A 398 87.55 -49.94 -77.53
C LYS A 398 86.99 -48.97 -78.57
N ASP A 399 87.85 -48.40 -79.41
CA ASP A 399 87.40 -47.71 -80.61
C ASP A 399 86.69 -48.73 -81.51
N VAL A 400 85.56 -48.35 -82.10
CA VAL A 400 84.97 -49.16 -83.16
C VAL A 400 85.93 -49.10 -84.36
N VAL A 401 86.37 -50.25 -84.87
CA VAL A 401 87.21 -50.30 -86.07
C VAL A 401 86.36 -50.18 -87.33
N ASN A 402 86.82 -49.42 -88.32
CA ASN A 402 86.11 -49.25 -89.59
C ASN A 402 86.60 -50.22 -90.67
N GLY A 403 85.80 -50.40 -91.74
CA GLY A 403 86.08 -51.39 -92.79
C GLY A 403 87.41 -51.20 -93.54
N GLY A 404 87.89 -49.96 -93.66
CA GLY A 404 89.19 -49.67 -94.28
C GLY A 404 90.37 -50.20 -93.47
N GLN A 405 90.20 -50.36 -92.16
CA GLN A 405 91.20 -50.92 -91.26
C GLN A 405 91.32 -52.44 -91.41
N ILE A 406 90.17 -53.12 -91.50
CA ILE A 406 90.09 -54.57 -91.74
C ILE A 406 90.71 -54.92 -93.09
N HIS A 407 90.34 -54.17 -94.15
CA HIS A 407 90.87 -54.40 -95.50
C HIS A 407 92.41 -54.31 -95.58
N ARG A 408 93.04 -53.36 -94.86
CA ARG A 408 94.52 -53.29 -94.79
C ARG A 408 95.16 -54.54 -94.19
N VAL A 409 94.53 -55.17 -93.20
CA VAL A 409 95.03 -56.40 -92.57
C VAL A 409 94.96 -57.57 -93.56
N THR A 410 93.81 -57.77 -94.23
CA THR A 410 93.66 -58.87 -95.19
C THR A 410 94.67 -58.75 -96.35
N THR A 411 94.88 -57.54 -96.88
CA THR A 411 95.85 -57.31 -97.96
C THR A 411 97.29 -57.60 -97.54
N SER A 412 97.64 -57.35 -96.27
CA SER A 412 98.95 -57.73 -95.73
C SER A 412 99.15 -59.25 -95.65
N VAL A 413 98.08 -60.04 -95.49
CA VAL A 413 98.17 -61.52 -95.53
C VAL A 413 98.33 -62.00 -96.97
N GLY A 414 97.60 -61.42 -97.93
CA GLY A 414 97.73 -61.77 -99.36
C GLY A 414 99.17 -61.62 -99.87
N ASN A 415 99.83 -60.51 -99.53
CA ASN A 415 101.23 -60.27 -99.90
C ASN A 415 102.22 -61.32 -99.37
N ILE A 416 101.89 -62.04 -98.28
CA ILE A 416 102.73 -63.12 -97.73
C ILE A 416 102.52 -64.44 -98.49
N ILE A 417 101.32 -64.68 -99.01
CA ILE A 417 101.02 -65.83 -99.88
C ILE A 417 101.69 -65.65 -101.26
N GLY A 418 101.69 -64.41 -101.77
CA GLY A 418 102.32 -64.06 -103.04
C GLY A 418 101.60 -64.64 -104.27
N GLY A 419 102.31 -64.69 -105.40
CA GLY A 419 101.74 -65.13 -106.67
C GLY A 419 100.58 -64.21 -107.10
N ASN A 420 99.38 -64.78 -107.23
CA ASN A 420 98.15 -64.05 -107.60
C ASN A 420 97.21 -63.76 -106.42
N ALA A 421 97.69 -63.84 -105.17
CA ALA A 421 96.91 -63.59 -103.98
C ALA A 421 96.42 -62.13 -103.87
N HIS A 422 95.11 -61.92 -103.70
CA HIS A 422 94.49 -60.60 -103.59
C HIS A 422 93.19 -60.62 -102.75
N VAL A 423 92.67 -59.43 -102.44
CA VAL A 423 91.49 -59.22 -101.59
C VAL A 423 90.31 -58.68 -102.39
N GLU A 424 89.16 -59.31 -102.24
CA GLU A 424 87.90 -58.94 -102.92
C GLU A 424 87.13 -57.83 -102.16
N PRO A 425 86.15 -57.14 -102.79
CA PRO A 425 85.40 -56.03 -102.17
C PRO A 425 84.60 -56.37 -100.90
N ASP A 426 84.35 -57.65 -100.62
CA ASP A 426 83.71 -58.12 -99.39
C ASP A 426 84.71 -58.35 -98.23
N GLY A 427 86.01 -58.29 -98.51
CA GLY A 427 87.11 -58.53 -97.58
C GLY A 427 87.64 -59.97 -97.57
N SER A 428 87.17 -60.86 -98.45
CA SER A 428 87.71 -62.21 -98.61
C SER A 428 89.07 -62.21 -99.33
N LEU A 429 89.89 -63.24 -99.08
CA LEU A 429 91.25 -63.39 -99.63
C LEU A 429 91.30 -64.58 -100.59
N VAL A 430 91.76 -64.38 -101.82
CA VAL A 430 91.71 -65.35 -102.91
C VAL A 430 93.10 -65.54 -103.55
N ALA A 431 93.49 -66.78 -103.81
CA ALA A 431 94.68 -67.18 -104.57
C ALA A 431 94.40 -68.47 -105.36
N SER A 432 95.08 -68.70 -106.50
CA SER A 432 94.86 -69.90 -107.33
C SER A 432 96.08 -70.49 -108.03
N ASP A 433 97.27 -69.89 -107.89
CA ASP A 433 98.53 -70.56 -108.26
C ASP A 433 99.66 -70.22 -107.27
N ILE A 434 99.57 -70.82 -106.09
CA ILE A 434 100.53 -70.59 -105.02
C ILE A 434 101.85 -71.31 -105.36
N GLY A 435 102.91 -70.53 -105.59
CA GLY A 435 104.25 -71.05 -105.86
C GLY A 435 104.46 -71.66 -107.25
N ASN A 436 103.60 -71.36 -108.24
CA ASN A 436 103.61 -71.97 -109.58
C ASN A 436 103.37 -73.49 -109.56
N THR A 437 102.49 -73.95 -108.66
CA THR A 437 102.16 -75.36 -108.43
C THR A 437 100.81 -75.80 -109.03
N GLY A 438 100.02 -74.84 -109.54
CA GLY A 438 98.66 -75.02 -110.02
C GLY A 438 97.63 -75.23 -108.90
N LYS A 439 97.84 -74.63 -107.71
CA LYS A 439 97.06 -74.90 -106.50
C LYS A 439 96.58 -73.64 -105.77
N ASN A 440 95.37 -73.74 -105.20
CA ASN A 440 94.66 -72.63 -104.55
C ASN A 440 94.92 -72.54 -103.04
N THR A 441 95.56 -73.54 -102.41
CA THR A 441 95.94 -73.49 -100.99
C THR A 441 97.43 -73.74 -100.82
N ILE A 442 98.01 -73.15 -99.75
CA ILE A 442 99.43 -73.32 -99.40
C ILE A 442 99.74 -74.80 -99.13
N HIS A 443 98.78 -75.55 -98.58
CA HIS A 443 98.92 -76.97 -98.30
C HIS A 443 99.02 -77.80 -99.57
N ASP A 444 98.06 -77.65 -100.49
CA ASP A 444 98.04 -78.37 -101.76
C ASP A 444 99.27 -78.05 -102.63
N ALA A 445 99.75 -76.79 -102.57
CA ALA A 445 100.94 -76.34 -103.28
C ALA A 445 102.21 -77.08 -102.83
N ILE A 446 102.44 -77.15 -101.52
CA ILE A 446 103.59 -77.86 -100.92
C ILE A 446 103.51 -79.37 -101.25
N ASP A 447 102.31 -79.94 -101.22
CA ASP A 447 102.08 -81.35 -101.56
C ASP A 447 102.29 -81.68 -103.04
N SER A 448 102.06 -80.72 -103.95
CA SER A 448 102.38 -80.87 -105.37
C SER A 448 103.89 -81.03 -105.61
N VAL A 449 104.71 -80.24 -104.91
CA VAL A 449 106.18 -80.35 -104.96
C VAL A 449 106.67 -81.66 -104.35
N ARG A 450 106.06 -82.09 -103.23
CA ARG A 450 106.38 -83.34 -102.52
C ARG A 450 106.25 -84.58 -103.41
N ASN A 451 105.12 -84.76 -104.10
CA ASN A 451 104.89 -85.88 -105.02
C ASN A 451 105.90 -85.93 -106.18
N THR A 452 106.34 -84.76 -106.66
CA THR A 452 107.29 -84.66 -107.78
C THR A 452 108.67 -85.20 -107.39
N ALA A 453 109.10 -85.03 -106.14
CA ALA A 453 110.40 -85.49 -105.65
C ALA A 453 110.49 -87.03 -105.51
N GLU A 454 109.43 -87.69 -105.03
CA GLU A 454 109.43 -89.14 -104.81
C GLU A 454 109.57 -89.92 -106.13
N THR A 455 108.94 -89.43 -107.20
CA THR A 455 108.87 -90.09 -108.51
C THR A 455 110.24 -90.27 -109.20
N ALA A 456 111.25 -89.46 -108.86
CA ALA A 456 112.56 -89.46 -109.52
C ALA A 456 113.50 -90.62 -109.10
N SER A 457 113.10 -91.47 -108.15
CA SER A 457 114.04 -92.33 -107.40
C SER A 457 114.15 -93.80 -107.89
N ALA A 458 113.47 -94.18 -108.98
CA ALA A 458 113.48 -95.56 -109.50
C ALA A 458 114.49 -95.75 -110.66
N GLY A 459 115.53 -96.56 -110.44
CA GLY A 459 116.66 -96.73 -111.35
C GLY A 459 116.44 -97.66 -112.57
N TRP A 460 117.39 -97.63 -113.50
CA TRP A 460 117.35 -98.33 -114.80
C TRP A 460 118.11 -99.67 -114.78
N ASN A 461 117.90 -100.50 -115.82
CA ASN A 461 118.68 -101.72 -116.09
C ASN A 461 119.06 -101.77 -117.60
N LEU A 462 120.20 -102.39 -117.97
CA LEU A 462 120.79 -102.27 -119.31
C LEU A 462 121.60 -103.50 -119.77
N SER A 463 121.70 -103.69 -121.09
CA SER A 463 122.44 -104.76 -121.80
C SER A 463 122.90 -104.28 -123.20
N VAL A 464 123.78 -105.01 -123.92
CA VAL A 464 124.33 -104.61 -125.24
C VAL A 464 124.64 -105.79 -126.19
N ASN A 465 124.31 -105.59 -127.47
CA ASN A 465 124.63 -106.37 -128.69
C ASN A 465 124.46 -107.91 -128.67
N GLY A 466 123.45 -108.50 -129.33
CA GLY A 466 122.24 -107.89 -129.90
C GLY A 466 121.33 -107.35 -128.80
N GLN A 467 120.78 -106.15 -128.99
CA GLN A 467 120.53 -105.27 -127.82
C GLN A 467 119.28 -105.63 -127.00
N GLN A 468 119.54 -106.05 -125.76
CA GLN A 468 118.65 -106.15 -124.59
C GLN A 468 117.59 -107.26 -124.63
#